data_AF-A0A5R2N0E5-F1
#
_entry.id   AF-A0A5R2N0E5-F1
#
_cell.length_a   1.000
_cell.length_b   1.000
_cell.length_c   1.000
_cell.angle_alpha   90.00
_cell.angle_beta   90.00
_cell.angle_gamma   90.00
#
_symmetry.space_group_name_H-M   'P 1'
#
loop_
_entity.id
_entity.type
_entity.pdbx_description
1 polymer ?
#
loop_
_entity_poly.entity_id
_entity_poly.type
_entity_poly.pdbx_seq_one_letter_code
_entity_poly.pdbx_strand_id
1 'polypeptide(L)'
;LEAGFSRVGEFHYLHHDRDGKPYANPAEMAERIAAAAGETGIGLTLLPVFYAHSTFGGAAPNEGQRRFINDVDRFARLVEKSRESVRTLNQAIVGVAPHSLRAATPEELTAIAAITPDGPIHIHVAEQVKEVDDCL
;
A
#
# COMPACT_ATOMS: atom_id res chain seq x y z
N LEU A 1 16.00 -6.00 -13.42
CA LEU A 1 16.09 -6.90 -14.58
C LEU A 1 17.46 -7.58 -14.68
N GLU A 2 18.56 -6.83 -14.69
CA GLU A 2 19.93 -7.36 -14.87
C GLU A 2 20.33 -8.46 -13.87
N ALA A 3 19.80 -8.42 -12.64
CA ALA A 3 20.01 -9.44 -11.61
C ALA A 3 19.04 -10.65 -11.70
N GLY A 4 18.23 -10.77 -12.75
CA GLY A 4 17.33 -11.91 -12.99
C GLY A 4 15.89 -11.76 -12.46
N PHE A 5 15.56 -10.71 -11.69
CA PHE A 5 14.18 -10.42 -11.31
C PHE A 5 13.39 -9.87 -12.50
N SER A 6 12.33 -10.59 -12.90
CA SER A 6 11.44 -10.24 -14.02
C SER A 6 10.11 -9.60 -13.59
N ARG A 7 9.78 -9.66 -12.29
CA ARG A 7 8.60 -9.02 -11.69
C ARG A 7 8.95 -8.48 -10.31
N VAL A 8 8.32 -7.37 -9.93
CA VAL A 8 8.38 -6.80 -8.58
C VAL A 8 6.98 -6.75 -7.96
N GLY A 9 6.91 -7.12 -6.68
CA GLY A 9 5.77 -6.83 -5.81
C GLY A 9 6.04 -5.52 -5.07
N GLU A 10 5.57 -4.40 -5.61
CA GLU A 10 5.84 -3.09 -5.02
C GLU A 10 4.90 -2.84 -3.84
N PHE A 11 5.43 -2.98 -2.62
CA PHE A 11 4.75 -2.67 -1.36
C PHE A 11 4.75 -1.14 -1.14
N HIS A 12 3.75 -0.46 -1.72
CA HIS A 12 3.78 0.99 -1.94
C HIS A 12 3.00 1.78 -0.86
N TYR A 13 3.71 2.43 0.08
CA TYR A 13 3.08 3.24 1.15
C TYR A 13 3.31 4.76 1.04
N LEU A 14 4.05 5.22 0.04
CA LEU A 14 4.31 6.66 -0.14
C LEU A 14 3.22 7.28 -1.02
N HIS A 15 2.16 7.81 -0.40
CA HIS A 15 0.96 8.24 -1.12
C HIS A 15 0.85 9.74 -1.32
N HIS A 16 1.11 10.51 -0.25
CA HIS A 16 0.75 11.93 -0.19
C HIS A 16 1.92 12.85 -0.45
N ASP A 17 1.65 14.15 -0.61
CA ASP A 17 2.68 15.17 -0.75
C ASP A 17 3.50 15.37 0.52
N ARG A 18 4.56 16.17 0.45
CA ARG A 18 5.55 16.39 1.52
C ARG A 18 4.93 16.80 2.85
N ASP A 19 3.80 17.51 2.81
CA ASP A 19 3.04 17.96 3.98
C ASP A 19 1.99 16.95 4.45
N GLY A 20 1.91 15.76 3.84
CA GLY A 20 0.89 14.73 4.14
C GLY A 20 -0.47 14.99 3.48
N LYS A 21 -0.60 16.05 2.68
CA LYS A 21 -1.83 16.34 1.93
C LYS A 21 -1.93 15.44 0.69
N PRO A 22 -3.12 14.89 0.40
CA PRO A 22 -3.33 14.16 -0.85
C PRO A 22 -3.01 15.03 -2.06
N TYR A 23 -2.42 14.43 -3.09
CA TYR A 23 -2.34 15.03 -4.40
C TYR A 23 -3.73 15.16 -5.04
N ALA A 24 -3.86 16.01 -6.07
CA ALA A 24 -5.11 16.14 -6.82
C ALA A 24 -5.56 14.81 -7.43
N ASN A 25 -4.62 14.03 -7.96
CA ASN A 25 -4.80 12.62 -8.25
C ASN A 25 -4.37 11.80 -7.02
N PRO A 26 -5.27 11.10 -6.31
CA PRO A 26 -4.90 10.29 -5.15
C PRO A 26 -3.84 9.23 -5.46
N ALA A 27 -3.81 8.71 -6.70
CA ALA A 27 -2.86 7.69 -7.14
C ALA A 27 -1.61 8.28 -7.81
N GLU A 28 -1.32 9.57 -7.63
CA GLU A 28 -0.16 10.23 -8.24
C GLU A 28 1.13 9.41 -8.10
N MET A 29 1.46 8.98 -6.89
CA MET A 29 2.69 8.20 -6.63
C MET A 29 2.63 6.77 -7.18
N ALA A 30 1.46 6.13 -7.15
CA ALA A 30 1.24 4.81 -7.74
C ALA A 30 1.38 4.85 -9.27
N GLU A 31 0.94 5.93 -9.91
CA GLU A 31 1.11 6.17 -11.34
C GLU A 31 2.58 6.32 -11.70
N ARG A 32 3.39 6.97 -10.85
CA ARG A 32 4.86 7.03 -11.05
C ARG A 32 5.51 5.66 -10.99
N ILE A 33 5.07 4.79 -10.08
CA ILE A 33 5.53 3.38 -10.05
C ILE A 33 5.13 2.65 -11.34
N ALA A 34 3.88 2.80 -11.78
CA ALA A 34 3.40 2.17 -13.00
C ALA A 34 4.20 2.64 -14.23
N ALA A 35 4.45 3.94 -14.36
CA ALA A 35 5.27 4.52 -15.41
C ALA A 35 6.69 3.95 -15.41
N ALA A 36 7.35 3.91 -14.24
CA ALA A 36 8.69 3.33 -14.10
C ALA A 36 8.72 1.84 -14.49
N ALA A 37 7.69 1.07 -14.12
CA ALA A 37 7.57 -0.32 -14.54
C ALA A 37 7.41 -0.46 -16.07
N GLY A 38 6.62 0.42 -16.69
CA GLY A 38 6.45 0.48 -18.14
C GLY A 38 7.74 0.84 -18.89
N GLU A 39 8.48 1.83 -18.41
CA GLU A 39 9.76 2.26 -19.01
C GLU A 39 10.85 1.19 -18.88
N THR A 40 10.94 0.55 -17.73
CA THR A 40 11.94 -0.50 -17.49
C THR A 40 11.55 -1.84 -18.11
N GLY A 41 10.27 -2.09 -18.33
CA GLY A 41 9.74 -3.37 -18.79
C GLY A 41 9.65 -4.45 -17.72
N ILE A 42 9.83 -4.12 -16.44
CA ILE A 42 9.65 -5.10 -15.34
C ILE A 42 8.17 -5.38 -15.12
N GLY A 43 7.81 -6.65 -14.88
CA GLY A 43 6.45 -6.99 -14.48
C GLY A 43 6.09 -6.34 -13.14
N LEU A 44 4.88 -5.82 -13.01
CA LEU A 44 4.43 -5.13 -11.80
C LEU A 44 3.25 -5.83 -11.13
N THR A 45 3.43 -6.19 -9.86
CA THR A 45 2.34 -6.37 -8.92
C THR A 45 2.36 -5.20 -7.96
N LEU A 46 1.44 -4.25 -8.15
CA LEU A 46 1.33 -3.07 -7.30
C LEU A 46 0.49 -3.40 -6.06
N LEU A 47 1.01 -3.09 -4.88
CA LEU A 47 0.35 -3.30 -3.61
C LEU A 47 0.26 -1.96 -2.88
N PRO A 48 -0.75 -1.12 -3.17
CA PRO A 48 -0.99 0.08 -2.37
C PRO A 48 -1.16 -0.32 -0.91
N VAL A 49 -0.49 0.40 -0.03
CA VAL A 49 -0.43 0.04 1.39
C VAL A 49 -1.43 0.86 2.20
N PHE A 50 -2.26 0.17 2.99
CA PHE A 50 -3.10 0.79 4.00
C PHE A 50 -2.30 1.00 5.29
N TYR A 51 -2.28 2.23 5.77
CA TYR A 51 -1.59 2.65 6.99
C TYR A 51 -2.45 3.72 7.65
N ALA A 52 -2.88 3.49 8.90
CA ALA A 52 -3.73 4.43 9.63
C ALA A 52 -3.17 4.81 11.00
N HIS A 53 -2.39 3.92 11.62
CA HIS A 53 -2.01 4.03 13.03
C HIS A 53 -0.52 3.93 13.29
N SER A 54 -0.06 4.51 14.40
CA SER A 54 1.36 4.45 14.77
C SER A 54 1.77 3.14 15.46
N THR A 55 0.83 2.48 16.13
CA THR A 55 1.03 1.21 16.85
C THR A 55 -0.33 0.53 17.13
N PHE A 56 -0.28 -0.65 17.75
CA PHE A 56 -1.43 -1.42 18.20
C PHE A 56 -2.47 -0.58 18.97
N GLY A 57 -3.73 -0.98 18.90
CA GLY A 57 -4.84 -0.31 19.60
C GLY A 57 -5.34 0.97 18.92
N GLY A 58 -4.99 1.20 17.66
CA GLY A 58 -5.51 2.34 16.89
C GLY A 58 -4.88 3.69 17.27
N ALA A 59 -3.64 3.69 17.78
CA ALA A 59 -2.97 4.90 18.19
C ALA A 59 -2.81 5.90 17.02
N ALA A 60 -2.96 7.19 17.32
CA ALA A 60 -2.87 8.25 16.32
C ALA A 60 -1.48 8.25 15.63
N PRO A 61 -1.42 8.43 14.30
CA PRO A 61 -0.16 8.47 13.58
C PRO A 61 0.69 9.67 13.98
N ASN A 62 2.01 9.53 13.89
CA ASN A 62 2.97 10.61 14.12
C ASN A 62 3.25 11.40 12.82
N GLU A 63 3.89 12.57 12.97
CA GLU A 63 4.18 13.46 11.84
C GLU A 63 5.06 12.79 10.77
N GLY A 64 5.96 11.88 11.15
CA GLY A 64 6.79 11.13 10.21
C GLY A 64 6.00 10.21 9.28
N GLN A 65 4.82 9.75 9.72
CA GLN A 65 3.95 8.85 8.96
C GLN A 65 2.98 9.59 8.04
N ARG A 66 2.92 10.92 8.08
CA ARG A 66 1.90 11.76 7.41
C ARG A 66 1.72 11.47 5.91
N ARG A 67 2.75 10.98 5.23
CA ARG A 67 2.70 10.68 3.79
C ARG A 67 2.08 9.32 3.45
N PHE A 68 1.81 8.51 4.47
CA PHE A 68 1.33 7.13 4.34
C PHE A 68 -0.16 7.01 4.69
N ILE A 69 -0.66 7.93 5.52
CA ILE A 69 -1.94 7.77 6.22
C ILE A 69 -3.15 7.82 5.28
N ASN A 70 -3.97 6.77 5.29
CA ASN A 70 -5.28 6.79 4.66
C ASN A 70 -6.35 6.32 5.65
N ASP A 71 -7.53 6.92 5.55
CA ASP A 71 -8.78 6.29 6.00
C ASP A 71 -9.23 5.23 4.98
N VAL A 72 -10.13 4.32 5.39
CA VAL A 72 -10.60 3.20 4.54
C VAL A 72 -11.20 3.69 3.22
N ASP A 73 -12.02 4.74 3.25
CA ASP A 73 -12.71 5.25 2.05
C ASP A 73 -11.73 5.86 1.04
N ARG A 74 -10.75 6.64 1.52
CA ARG A 74 -9.69 7.20 0.69
C ARG A 74 -8.80 6.12 0.13
N PHE A 75 -8.48 5.11 0.93
CA PHE A 75 -7.71 3.97 0.47
C PHE A 75 -8.45 3.19 -0.62
N ALA A 76 -9.76 2.98 -0.50
CA ALA A 76 -10.56 2.36 -1.56
C ALA A 76 -10.49 3.15 -2.89
N ARG A 77 -10.63 4.48 -2.83
CA ARG A 77 -10.45 5.36 -4.00
C ARG A 77 -9.03 5.30 -4.58
N LEU A 78 -8.01 5.26 -3.72
CA LEU A 78 -6.62 5.09 -4.13
C LEU A 78 -6.41 3.77 -4.87
N VAL A 79 -6.95 2.66 -4.37
CA VAL A 79 -6.82 1.34 -5.01
C VAL A 79 -7.53 1.34 -6.36
N GLU A 80 -8.74 1.89 -6.45
CA GLU A 80 -9.46 2.03 -7.72
C GLU A 80 -8.64 2.82 -8.74
N LYS A 81 -8.12 3.99 -8.36
CA LYS A 81 -7.24 4.79 -9.23
C LYS A 81 -5.93 4.09 -9.57
N SER A 82 -5.34 3.33 -8.65
CA SER A 82 -4.16 2.52 -8.93
C SER A 82 -4.43 1.44 -9.99
N ARG A 83 -5.63 0.83 -9.97
CA ARG A 83 -6.07 -0.10 -11.02
C ARG A 83 -6.18 0.58 -12.37
N GLU A 84 -6.61 1.84 -12.43
CA GLU A 84 -6.61 2.64 -13.66
C GLU A 84 -5.19 2.88 -14.18
N SER A 85 -4.27 3.30 -13.29
CA SER A 85 -2.89 3.66 -13.65
C SER A 85 -2.09 2.52 -14.26
N VAL A 86 -2.38 1.27 -13.90
CA VAL A 86 -1.66 0.10 -14.43
C VAL A 86 -2.28 -0.53 -15.67
N ARG A 87 -3.43 -0.05 -16.17
CA ARG A 87 -4.17 -0.69 -17.29
C ARG A 87 -3.34 -0.83 -18.57
N THR A 88 -2.40 0.08 -18.79
CA THR A 88 -1.53 0.09 -19.98
C THR A 88 -0.37 -0.89 -19.88
N LEU A 89 -0.10 -1.44 -18.69
CA LEU A 89 0.98 -2.39 -18.46
C LEU A 89 0.53 -3.80 -18.79
N ASN A 90 1.41 -4.57 -19.42
CA ASN A 90 1.15 -5.97 -19.73
C ASN A 90 1.12 -6.81 -18.43
N GLN A 91 -0.01 -7.48 -18.17
CA GLN A 91 -0.19 -8.38 -17.02
C GLN A 91 0.16 -7.76 -15.66
N ALA A 92 -0.17 -6.48 -15.46
CA ALA A 92 -0.08 -5.88 -14.14
C ALA A 92 -1.14 -6.46 -13.20
N ILE A 93 -0.78 -6.63 -11.93
CA ILE A 93 -1.69 -7.08 -10.86
C ILE A 93 -1.79 -5.95 -9.84
N VAL A 94 -2.99 -5.68 -9.34
CA VAL A 94 -3.19 -4.77 -8.20
C VAL A 94 -3.86 -5.54 -7.07
N GLY A 95 -3.15 -5.61 -5.94
CA GLY A 95 -3.69 -6.12 -4.68
C GLY A 95 -3.89 -5.00 -3.67
N VAL A 96 -3.83 -5.35 -2.39
CA VAL A 96 -3.77 -4.40 -1.27
C VAL A 96 -2.76 -4.88 -0.26
N ALA A 97 -2.26 -3.97 0.57
CA ALA A 97 -1.35 -4.32 1.64
C ALA A 97 -1.64 -3.54 2.93
N PRO A 98 -2.36 -4.08 3.91
CA PRO A 98 -2.29 -3.52 5.26
C PRO A 98 -0.84 -3.55 5.74
N HIS A 99 -0.29 -2.40 6.16
CA HIS A 99 1.16 -2.27 6.41
C HIS A 99 1.66 -3.32 7.41
N SER A 100 1.00 -3.40 8.57
CA SER A 100 1.32 -4.29 9.68
C SER A 100 0.16 -4.29 10.67
N LEU A 101 0.12 -5.27 11.59
CA LEU A 101 -0.87 -5.27 12.69
C LEU A 101 -0.75 -4.04 13.61
N ARG A 102 0.43 -3.41 13.65
CA ARG A 102 0.67 -2.13 14.34
C ARG A 102 0.00 -0.92 13.68
N ALA A 103 -0.38 -1.00 12.40
CA ALA A 103 -0.74 0.17 11.61
C ALA A 103 -2.20 0.15 11.13
N ALA A 104 -2.97 -0.86 11.52
CA ALA A 104 -4.37 -1.06 11.15
C ALA A 104 -5.13 -1.74 12.30
N THR A 105 -6.41 -1.40 12.52
CA THR A 105 -7.27 -2.13 13.47
C THR A 105 -7.87 -3.39 12.84
N PRO A 106 -8.38 -4.35 13.63
CA PRO A 106 -9.07 -5.54 13.09
C PRO A 106 -10.25 -5.22 12.16
N GLU A 107 -11.01 -4.17 12.47
CA GLU A 107 -12.14 -3.72 11.66
C GLU A 107 -11.65 -3.17 10.32
N GLU A 108 -10.59 -2.36 10.34
CA GLU A 108 -9.96 -1.84 9.13
C GLU A 108 -9.38 -2.98 8.29
N LEU A 109 -8.68 -3.95 8.89
CA LEU A 109 -8.15 -5.12 8.16
C LEU A 109 -9.26 -5.87 7.42
N THR A 110 -10.41 -6.05 8.05
CA THR A 110 -11.59 -6.67 7.44
C THR A 110 -12.08 -5.85 6.24
N ALA A 111 -12.20 -4.53 6.42
CA ALA A 111 -12.62 -3.63 5.35
C ALA A 111 -11.63 -3.61 4.17
N ILE A 112 -10.33 -3.59 4.44
CA ILE A 112 -9.29 -3.59 3.41
C ILE A 112 -9.25 -4.91 2.64
N ALA A 113 -9.39 -6.05 3.32
CA ALA A 113 -9.45 -7.35 2.65
C ALA A 113 -10.65 -7.43 1.67
N ALA A 114 -11.78 -6.81 2.01
CA ALA A 114 -12.95 -6.77 1.15
C ALA A 114 -12.79 -5.94 -0.14
N ILE A 115 -11.79 -5.04 -0.22
CA ILE A 115 -11.51 -4.23 -1.42
C ILE A 115 -10.94 -5.07 -2.57
N THR A 116 -10.29 -6.20 -2.26
CA THR A 116 -9.68 -7.06 -3.27
C THR A 116 -9.96 -8.55 -2.99
N PRO A 117 -11.24 -8.99 -3.09
CA PRO A 117 -11.65 -10.33 -2.65
C PRO A 117 -10.86 -11.46 -3.32
N ASP A 118 -10.49 -11.29 -4.60
CA ASP A 118 -9.75 -12.29 -5.39
C ASP A 118 -8.30 -11.87 -5.67
N GLY A 119 -7.83 -10.77 -5.08
CA GLY A 119 -6.49 -10.24 -5.32
C GLY A 119 -5.50 -10.55 -4.19
N PRO A 120 -4.21 -10.34 -4.44
CA PRO A 120 -3.19 -10.59 -3.42
C PRO A 120 -3.33 -9.61 -2.25
N ILE A 121 -3.15 -10.12 -1.04
CA ILE A 121 -3.06 -9.35 0.20
C ILE A 121 -1.68 -9.61 0.81
N HIS A 122 -0.92 -8.54 1.04
CA HIS A 122 0.41 -8.61 1.67
C HIS A 122 0.42 -7.84 2.99
N ILE A 123 1.26 -8.25 3.94
CA ILE A 123 1.39 -7.59 5.25
C ILE A 123 2.79 -7.85 5.83
N HIS A 124 3.39 -6.85 6.49
CA HIS A 124 4.53 -7.11 7.37
C HIS A 124 4.01 -7.68 8.70
N VAL A 125 4.54 -8.83 9.11
CA VAL A 125 4.12 -9.50 10.34
C VAL A 125 5.29 -10.23 10.98
N ALA A 126 5.39 -10.14 12.31
CA ALA A 126 6.38 -10.83 13.13
C ALA A 126 7.84 -10.59 12.68
N GLU A 127 8.12 -9.41 12.14
CA GLU A 127 9.47 -9.02 11.71
C GLU A 127 10.41 -8.82 12.90
N GLN A 128 9.89 -8.30 14.01
CA GLN A 128 10.66 -7.96 15.20
C GLN A 128 10.07 -8.64 16.45
N VAL A 129 10.93 -9.09 17.37
CA VAL A 129 10.50 -9.65 18.67
C VAL A 129 9.61 -8.66 19.44
N LYS A 130 9.95 -7.37 19.40
CA LYS A 130 9.11 -6.32 20.01
C LYS A 130 7.67 -6.31 19.46
N GLU A 131 7.48 -6.57 18.17
CA GLU A 131 6.12 -6.64 17.60
C GLU A 131 5.35 -7.83 18.17
N VAL A 132 6.01 -8.97 18.37
CA VAL A 132 5.41 -10.15 19.01
C VAL A 132 5.04 -9.84 20.45
N ASP A 133 5.95 -9.24 21.22
CA ASP A 133 5.73 -8.90 22.63
C ASP A 133 4.60 -7.86 22.80
N ASP A 134 4.55 -6.84 21.94
CA ASP A 134 3.52 -5.79 21.99
C ASP A 134 2.12 -6.30 21.52
N CYS A 135 2.04 -7.48 20.90
CA CYS A 135 0.80 -8.06 20.37
C CYS A 135 0.04 -8.95 21.38
N LEU A 136 0.70 -9.37 22.45
CA LEU A 136 0.16 -10.28 23.48
C LEU A 136 -0.52 -9.51 24.62
#